data_AF-A0AAD1JZ04-F1
#
_entry.id   AF-A0AAD1JZ04-F1
#
_cell.length_a   1.000
_cell.length_b   1.000
_cell.length_c   1.000
_cell.angle_alpha   90.00
_cell.angle_beta   90.00
_cell.angle_gamma   90.00
#
_symmetry.space_group_name_H-M   'P 1'
#
loop_
_entity.id
_entity.type
_entity.pdbx_description
1 polymer ?
#
loop_
_entity_poly.entity_id
_entity_poly.type
_entity_poly.pdbx_seq_one_letter_code
_entity_poly.pdbx_strand_id
1 'polypeptide(L)' 'MTLTDTYTLNNGIKIPKVGFGTWQSASGEEAYNAVKAALEAGYRHIDTAAA' A
#
# COMPACT_ATOMS: atom_id res chain seq x y z
N MET A 1 -15.24 -1.29 -8.11
CA MET A 1 -14.05 -0.59 -7.60
C MET A 1 -12.92 -1.60 -7.58
N THR A 2 -11.83 -1.35 -8.28
CA THR A 2 -10.68 -2.26 -8.42
C THR A 2 -9.47 -1.69 -7.66
N LEU A 3 -8.46 -2.53 -7.37
CA LEU A 3 -7.22 -2.10 -6.71
C LEU A 3 -6.38 -1.11 -7.52
N THR A 4 -6.71 -0.94 -8.81
CA THR A 4 -6.02 -0.04 -9.74
C THR A 4 -6.79 1.24 -10.02
N ASP A 5 -8.01 1.40 -9.48
CA ASP A 5 -8.73 2.67 -9.54
C ASP A 5 -7.93 3.75 -8.79
N THR A 6 -7.88 4.96 -9.33
CA THR A 6 -7.09 6.07 -8.77
C THR A 6 -7.92 7.32 -8.50
N TYR A 7 -7.49 8.13 -7.53
CA TYR A 7 -7.84 9.55 -7.43
C TYR A 7 -6.72 10.39 -8.07
N THR A 8 -7.08 11.56 -8.59
CA THR A 8 -6.09 12.56 -9.03
C THR A 8 -5.92 13.58 -7.91
N LEU A 9 -4.69 13.70 -7.40
CA LEU A 9 -4.31 14.68 -6.39
C LEU A 9 -4.28 16.08 -6.98
N ASN A 10 -4.25 17.10 -6.12
CA ASN A 10 -4.23 18.52 -6.52
C ASN A 10 -3.04 18.90 -7.42
N ASN A 11 -1.95 18.12 -7.37
CA ASN A 11 -0.74 18.27 -8.19
C ASN A 11 -0.74 17.39 -9.44
N GLY A 12 -1.87 16.74 -9.78
CA GLY A 12 -2.02 15.90 -10.96
C GLY A 12 -1.53 14.46 -10.82
N ILE A 13 -0.90 14.09 -9.69
CA ILE A 13 -0.45 12.71 -9.44
C ILE A 13 -1.66 11.80 -9.22
N LYS A 14 -1.62 10.60 -9.80
CA LYS A 14 -2.62 9.57 -9.56
C LYS A 14 -2.23 8.69 -8.39
N ILE A 15 -3.10 8.56 -7.40
CA ILE A 15 -2.91 7.68 -6.24
C ILE A 15 -3.97 6.57 -6.23
N PRO A 16 -3.60 5.28 -6.03
CA PRO A 16 -4.59 4.22 -5.91
C PRO A 16 -5.53 4.47 -4.73
N LYS A 17 -6.84 4.27 -4.96
CA LYS A 17 -7.89 4.56 -3.99
C LYS A 17 -7.84 3.65 -2.76
N VAL A 18 -7.29 2.45 -2.91
CA VAL A 18 -7.15 1.44 -1.86
C VAL A 18 -5.67 1.24 -1.59
N GLY A 19 -5.27 1.38 -0.31
CA GLY A 19 -3.88 1.18 0.15
C GLY A 19 -3.77 0.09 1.21
N PHE A 20 -2.58 -0.49 1.33
CA PHE A 20 -2.21 -1.45 2.36
C PHE A 20 -1.35 -0.77 3.43
N GLY A 21 -1.87 -0.63 4.65
CA GLY A 21 -1.14 -0.03 5.77
C GLY A 21 -0.37 -1.05 6.59
N THR A 22 0.84 -0.69 7.04
CA THR A 22 1.76 -1.61 7.75
C THR A 22 1.86 -1.33 9.27
N TRP A 23 0.93 -0.57 9.84
CA TRP A 23 0.99 -0.22 11.27
C TRP A 23 0.84 -1.47 12.16
N GLN A 24 1.67 -1.56 13.21
CA GLN A 24 1.78 -2.69 14.15
C GLN A 24 2.26 -4.03 13.56
N SER A 25 2.59 -4.11 12.27
CA SER A 25 3.30 -5.29 11.75
C SER A 25 4.66 -5.41 12.43
N ALA A 26 5.04 -6.61 12.86
CA ALA A 26 6.37 -6.80 13.39
C ALA A 26 7.42 -6.48 12.31
N SER A 27 8.48 -5.79 12.70
CA SER A 27 9.58 -5.44 11.80
C SER A 27 10.31 -6.68 11.27
N GLY A 28 10.92 -6.55 10.09
CA GLY A 28 11.68 -7.62 9.46
C GLY A 28 10.80 -8.52 8.59
N GLU A 29 10.83 -9.82 8.85
CA GLU A 29 10.26 -10.84 7.98
C GLU A 29 8.72 -10.75 7.88
N GLU A 30 8.04 -10.41 8.97
CA GLU A 30 6.58 -10.25 8.97
C GLU A 30 6.14 -9.09 8.07
N ALA A 31 6.70 -7.89 8.27
CA ALA A 31 6.44 -6.74 7.42
C ALA A 31 6.77 -7.03 5.94
N TYR A 32 7.89 -7.71 5.66
CA TYR A 32 8.27 -8.09 4.31
C TYR A 32 7.23 -9.03 3.66
N ASN A 33 6.86 -10.11 4.34
CA ASN A 33 5.91 -11.09 3.82
C ASN A 33 4.51 -10.49 3.64
N ALA A 34 4.09 -9.61 4.54
CA ALA A 34 2.82 -8.90 4.45
C ALA A 34 2.77 -7.98 3.20
N VAL A 35 3.82 -7.18 2.98
CA VAL A 35 3.90 -6.31 1.78
C VAL A 35 4.00 -7.15 0.50
N LYS A 36 4.79 -8.23 0.51
CA LYS A 36 4.89 -9.15 -0.64
C LYS A 36 3.52 -9.73 -1.00
N ALA A 37 2.77 -10.24 -0.02
CA ALA A 37 1.43 -10.78 -0.24
C ALA A 37 0.46 -9.71 -0.77
N ALA A 38 0.52 -8.47 -0.26
CA ALA A 38 -0.29 -7.37 -0.77
C ALA A 38 0.02 -7.07 -2.26
N LEU A 39 1.30 -7.06 -2.64
CA LEU A 39 1.70 -6.85 -4.03
C LEU A 39 1.22 -7.98 -4.96
N GLU A 40 1.31 -9.23 -4.53
CA GLU A 40 0.81 -10.42 -5.24
C GLU A 40 -0.72 -10.38 -5.38
N ALA A 41 -1.44 -9.88 -4.37
CA ALA A 41 -2.87 -9.66 -4.42
C ALA A 41 -3.30 -8.46 -5.29
N GLY A 42 -2.35 -7.66 -5.80
CA GLY A 42 -2.60 -6.57 -6.74
C GLY A 42 -2.60 -5.16 -6.14
N TYR A 43 -2.27 -4.99 -4.86
CA TYR A 43 -2.10 -3.66 -4.27
C TYR A 43 -0.93 -2.93 -4.92
N ARG A 44 -1.08 -1.61 -5.09
CA ARG A 44 -0.02 -0.73 -5.63
C ARG A 44 0.20 0.54 -4.81
N HIS A 45 -0.50 0.64 -3.68
CA HIS A 45 -0.35 1.72 -2.70
C HIS A 45 -0.03 1.06 -1.36
N ILE A 46 1.18 1.28 -0.87
CA ILE A 46 1.68 0.78 0.43
C ILE A 46 1.92 1.98 1.32
N ASP A 47 1.36 1.96 2.54
CA ASP A 47 1.46 3.01 3.54
C ASP A 47 2.26 2.52 4.75
N THR A 48 3.28 3.29 5.16
CA THR A 48 4.20 2.95 6.25
C THR A 48 4.73 4.22 6.91
N ALA A 49 5.36 4.08 8.09
CA ALA A 49 5.93 5.20 8.84
C ALA A 49 7.20 4.77 9.59
N ALA A 50 8.08 5.74 9.86
CA ALA A 50 9.20 5.55 10.78
C ALA A 50 8.70 5.51 12.24
N ALA A 51 9.42 4.79 13.10
CA ALA A 51 9.20 4.75 14.55
C ALA A 51 9.90 5.91 15.26
#